data_AF-A0A420P0R5-F1
#
_entry.id   AF-A0A420P0R5-F1
#
_cell.length_a   1.000
_cell.length_b   1.000
_cell.length_c   1.000
_cell.angle_alpha   90.00
_cell.angle_beta   90.00
_cell.angle_gamma   90.00
#
_symmetry.space_group_name_H-M   'P 1'
#
loop_
_entity.id
_entity.type
_entity.pdbx_description
1 polymer ?
#
loop_
_entity_poly.entity_id
_entity_poly.type
_entity_poly.pdbx_seq_one_letter_code
_entity_poly.pdbx_strand_id
1 'polypeptide(L)'
;MSTPSRVHDLMIVFDAITGGSVGVTALKEAIPDIINFVALADCFERIGVLAYRNYTSDNVIQWSGWCSPFSATSTPSQDDILNFVKALETPDDSEYKSNPASKAALAKAYQEMRAGQNATILLLYTHAPPMFEHTSGRSETSSGYYKFEQLQLLLEYEVTGQFFRDWVTGAHILTGNGFHTKRAVVLSFGSNFNISNWSPYLYLSTMTGGGFYLTTYSGRVISRLTIGLLLVWMRADGNINIPESSKVAFKRDLTTHTVSEADIERSCGRYSDNLEKTNTLAGPRSCLRVRYDSANTDNGQFSIYTSRNLARKYIDGDEDYKNVIVEQLDRIISTNVSVIAIHPFYGQLWRAVCSDQTGNNNNMKRSLLGKFRAQVSQIPDARDKKQAQTWLEESYTFFHEINEEISSLPANRQFPLACVDPDTIDLQGNQYDAALTRAQLLNIWKSCDMDILGRLGNVLIRMHYVQQEKDMPASMTNSWPCLTPRIPLALIMPEYGGKF
;
A
#
# COMPACT_ATOMS: atom_id res chain seq x y z
N MET A 1 7.15 22.82 0.76
CA MET A 1 6.11 22.20 1.59
C MET A 1 6.81 21.26 2.55
N SER A 2 6.60 21.41 3.87
CA SER A 2 7.18 20.53 4.88
C SER A 2 6.69 19.09 4.67
N THR A 3 7.60 18.13 4.72
CA THR A 3 7.26 16.71 4.72
C THR A 3 6.35 16.39 5.91
N PRO A 4 5.29 15.58 5.74
CA PRO A 4 4.49 15.14 6.88
C PRO A 4 5.39 14.33 7.82
N SER A 5 5.38 14.66 9.11
CA SER A 5 6.16 13.96 10.13
C SER A 5 5.76 12.49 10.20
N ARG A 6 6.72 11.58 10.38
CA ARG A 6 6.45 10.15 10.67
C ARG A 6 5.80 10.06 12.04
N VAL A 7 4.49 9.89 12.04
CA VAL A 7 3.69 10.00 13.27
C VAL A 7 3.06 8.66 13.63
N HIS A 8 2.90 7.74 12.68
CA HIS A 8 2.19 6.48 12.90
C HIS A 8 3.14 5.29 13.04
N ASP A 9 2.74 4.31 13.85
CA ASP A 9 3.37 2.99 13.92
C ASP A 9 2.53 1.99 13.13
N LEU A 10 3.16 0.96 12.54
CA LEU A 10 2.50 -0.13 11.85
C LEU A 10 2.73 -1.46 12.58
N MET A 11 1.66 -2.09 13.07
CA MET A 11 1.73 -3.43 13.64
C MET A 11 1.01 -4.42 12.73
N ILE A 12 1.71 -5.47 12.32
CA ILE A 12 1.11 -6.61 11.61
C ILE A 12 0.79 -7.67 12.66
N VAL A 13 -0.48 -7.94 12.88
CA VAL A 13 -0.95 -9.02 13.75
C VAL A 13 -1.46 -10.13 12.86
N PHE A 14 -0.88 -11.31 12.94
CA PHE A 14 -1.32 -12.42 12.11
C PHE A 14 -1.48 -13.69 12.93
N ASP A 15 -2.50 -14.44 12.56
CA ASP A 15 -2.79 -15.73 13.12
C ASP A 15 -1.89 -16.79 12.49
N ALA A 16 -0.97 -17.35 13.27
CA ALA A 16 0.03 -18.32 12.83
C ALA A 16 -0.51 -19.76 12.70
N ILE A 17 -1.84 -19.92 12.71
CA ILE A 17 -2.55 -21.14 12.32
C ILE A 17 -3.46 -20.85 11.09
N THR A 18 -3.36 -19.64 10.52
CA THR A 18 -4.25 -19.15 9.46
C THR A 18 -4.43 -20.11 8.31
N GLY A 19 -5.63 -20.68 8.15
CA GLY A 19 -5.97 -21.54 7.01
C GLY A 19 -5.06 -22.78 6.89
N GLY A 20 -4.47 -23.21 8.01
CA GLY A 20 -3.45 -24.25 8.05
C GLY A 20 -2.12 -23.80 7.42
N SER A 21 -1.34 -24.75 6.93
CA SER A 21 -0.04 -24.48 6.30
C SER A 21 -0.13 -23.50 5.12
N VAL A 22 -1.24 -23.48 4.39
CA VAL A 22 -1.41 -22.66 3.18
C VAL A 22 -1.53 -21.17 3.50
N GLY A 23 -2.35 -20.78 4.49
CA GLY A 23 -2.53 -19.37 4.81
C GLY A 23 -1.31 -18.77 5.54
N VAL A 24 -0.64 -19.55 6.38
CA VAL A 24 0.64 -19.14 6.99
C VAL A 24 1.72 -19.01 5.92
N THR A 25 1.82 -19.93 4.97
CA THR A 25 2.75 -19.80 3.82
C THR A 25 2.48 -18.52 3.04
N ALA A 26 1.21 -18.24 2.72
CA ALA A 26 0.82 -17.01 2.03
C ALA A 26 1.22 -15.74 2.80
N LEU A 27 1.04 -15.72 4.13
CA LEU A 27 1.44 -14.59 4.96
C LEU A 27 2.96 -14.44 5.06
N LYS A 28 3.71 -15.55 5.14
CA LYS A 28 5.18 -15.55 5.12
C LYS A 28 5.75 -15.03 3.80
N GLU A 29 5.03 -15.20 2.70
CA GLU A 29 5.36 -14.59 1.40
C GLU A 29 4.99 -13.09 1.35
N ALA A 30 3.81 -12.72 1.87
CA ALA A 30 3.29 -11.35 1.74
C ALA A 30 3.89 -10.34 2.72
N ILE A 31 4.14 -10.73 3.97
CA ILE A 31 4.61 -9.83 5.03
C ILE A 31 5.97 -9.20 4.68
N PRO A 32 6.97 -9.95 4.14
CA PRO A 32 8.22 -9.36 3.68
C PRO A 32 8.02 -8.26 2.63
N ASP A 33 7.12 -8.48 1.67
CA ASP A 33 6.80 -7.48 0.64
C ASP A 33 6.19 -6.22 1.26
N ILE A 34 5.28 -6.37 2.22
CA ILE A 34 4.65 -5.26 2.95
C ILE A 34 5.70 -4.48 3.75
N ILE A 35 6.58 -5.17 4.48
CA ILE A 35 7.64 -4.54 5.28
C ILE A 35 8.58 -3.75 4.36
N ASN A 36 9.04 -4.35 3.27
CA ASN A 36 9.96 -3.68 2.35
C ASN A 36 9.28 -2.50 1.63
N PHE A 37 8.01 -2.65 1.23
CA PHE A 37 7.24 -1.54 0.67
C PHE A 37 7.17 -0.39 1.66
N VAL A 38 6.80 -0.65 2.91
CA VAL A 38 6.64 0.40 3.92
C VAL A 38 7.98 1.05 4.28
N ALA A 39 9.04 0.25 4.35
CA ALA A 39 10.40 0.75 4.54
C ALA A 39 10.82 1.69 3.41
N LEU A 40 10.47 1.42 2.15
CA LEU A 40 10.77 2.34 1.04
C LEU A 40 9.85 3.56 0.99
N ALA A 41 8.55 3.40 1.29
CA ALA A 41 7.57 4.48 1.31
C ALA A 41 7.84 5.51 2.41
N ASP A 42 8.58 5.14 3.45
CA ASP A 42 9.02 6.09 4.47
C ASP A 42 7.87 6.78 5.24
N CYS A 43 6.79 6.03 5.48
CA CYS A 43 5.52 6.56 5.97
C CYS A 43 5.19 6.21 7.43
N PHE A 44 5.97 5.33 8.06
CA PHE A 44 5.80 4.94 9.47
C PHE A 44 7.09 5.14 10.26
N GLU A 45 6.94 5.41 11.55
CA GLU A 45 8.07 5.54 12.47
C GLU A 45 8.64 4.17 12.82
N ARG A 46 7.76 3.22 13.17
CA ARG A 46 8.13 1.86 13.57
C ARG A 46 7.21 0.83 12.94
N ILE A 47 7.77 -0.35 12.68
CA ILE A 47 7.06 -1.52 12.17
C ILE A 47 7.34 -2.71 13.10
N GLY A 48 6.33 -3.52 13.39
CA GLY A 48 6.51 -4.77 14.12
C GLY A 48 5.49 -5.83 13.73
N VAL A 49 5.82 -7.09 14.00
CA VAL A 49 5.03 -8.26 13.66
C VAL A 49 4.72 -9.06 14.92
N LEU A 50 3.43 -9.30 15.16
CA LEU A 50 2.91 -10.12 16.25
C LEU A 50 2.23 -11.35 15.66
N ALA A 51 2.72 -12.52 16.05
CA ALA A 51 2.12 -13.81 15.73
C ALA A 51 1.28 -14.27 16.92
N TYR A 52 0.08 -14.79 16.66
CA TYR A 52 -0.68 -15.51 17.67
C TYR A 52 -1.15 -16.88 17.16
N ARG A 53 -1.34 -17.82 18.09
CA ARG A 53 -1.76 -19.20 17.82
C ARG A 53 -2.93 -19.60 18.70
N ASN A 54 -3.26 -20.88 18.66
CA ASN A 54 -4.17 -21.53 19.58
C ASN A 54 -3.52 -21.72 20.95
N TYR A 55 -4.33 -21.74 22.01
CA TYR A 55 -3.84 -21.98 23.38
C TYR A 55 -3.27 -23.39 23.61
N THR A 56 -3.44 -24.31 22.65
CA THR A 56 -2.82 -25.64 22.66
C THR A 56 -1.43 -25.66 22.05
N SER A 57 -0.99 -24.57 21.44
CA SER A 57 0.34 -24.46 20.83
C SER A 57 1.37 -23.95 21.83
N ASP A 58 2.62 -24.39 21.66
CA ASP A 58 3.74 -23.70 22.26
C ASP A 58 3.88 -22.29 21.66
N ASN A 59 4.38 -21.34 22.47
CA ASN A 59 4.56 -19.94 22.06
C ASN A 59 3.28 -19.33 21.47
N VAL A 60 2.21 -19.33 22.28
CA VAL A 60 0.88 -18.82 21.92
C VAL A 60 0.95 -17.42 21.31
N ILE A 61 1.76 -16.54 21.89
CA ILE A 61 2.05 -15.20 21.39
C ILE A 61 3.56 -15.05 21.14
N GLN A 62 3.93 -14.54 19.96
CA GLN A 62 5.30 -14.16 19.65
C GLN A 62 5.34 -12.74 19.08
N TRP A 63 6.29 -11.94 19.52
CA TRP A 63 6.43 -10.54 19.13
C TRP A 63 7.84 -10.29 18.56
N SER A 64 7.93 -9.68 17.38
CA SER A 64 9.21 -9.38 16.75
C SER A 64 9.98 -8.26 17.45
N GLY A 65 9.31 -7.40 18.23
CA GLY A 65 9.82 -6.09 18.60
C GLY A 65 9.52 -5.02 17.54
N TRP A 66 9.77 -3.76 17.90
CA TRP A 66 9.61 -2.61 17.00
C TRP A 66 10.92 -2.34 16.25
N CYS A 67 10.89 -2.41 14.92
CA CYS A 67 11.97 -1.94 14.05
C CYS A 67 11.68 -0.52 13.59
N SER A 68 12.71 0.34 13.55
CA SER A 68 12.64 1.64 12.89
C SER A 68 13.39 1.53 11.56
N PRO A 69 12.71 1.39 10.40
CA PRO A 69 13.35 0.99 9.14
C PRO A 69 14.47 1.92 8.64
N PHE A 70 14.47 3.17 9.11
CA PHE A 70 15.45 4.21 8.74
C PHE A 70 16.51 4.47 9.81
N SER A 71 16.55 3.66 10.86
CA SER A 71 17.56 3.75 11.91
C SER A 71 18.50 2.56 11.79
N ALA A 72 19.74 2.81 11.36
CA ALA A 72 20.79 1.79 11.25
C ALA A 72 21.11 1.10 12.58
N THR A 73 20.79 1.75 13.71
CA THR A 73 20.97 1.22 15.07
C THR A 73 19.69 0.63 15.67
N SER A 74 18.64 0.44 14.87
CA SER A 74 17.40 -0.16 15.38
C SER A 74 17.62 -1.61 15.82
N THR A 75 17.12 -1.94 17.01
CA THR A 75 17.13 -3.30 17.55
C THR A 75 15.70 -3.62 18.02
N PRO A 76 15.00 -4.57 17.38
CA PRO A 76 15.39 -5.37 16.21
C PRO A 76 15.62 -4.54 14.93
N SER A 77 16.49 -5.05 14.05
CA SER A 77 16.66 -4.55 12.68
C SER A 77 15.55 -5.06 11.75
N GLN A 78 15.47 -4.52 10.53
CA GLN A 78 14.52 -5.03 9.52
C GLN A 78 14.81 -6.50 9.17
N ASP A 79 16.08 -6.89 9.12
CA ASP A 79 16.51 -8.27 8.88
C ASP A 79 16.02 -9.21 9.98
N ASP A 80 16.09 -8.76 11.24
CA ASP A 80 15.60 -9.53 12.38
C ASP A 80 14.09 -9.76 12.28
N ILE A 81 13.31 -8.75 11.89
CA ILE A 81 11.87 -8.92 11.68
C ILE A 81 11.59 -9.86 10.50
N LEU A 82 12.31 -9.75 9.39
CA LEU A 82 12.11 -10.65 8.25
C LEU A 82 12.51 -12.10 8.60
N ASN A 83 13.57 -12.28 9.37
CA ASN A 83 14.00 -13.59 9.84
C ASN A 83 13.00 -14.16 10.85
N PHE A 84 12.47 -13.32 11.75
CA PHE A 84 11.36 -13.68 12.64
C PHE A 84 10.19 -14.21 11.81
N VAL A 85 9.75 -13.49 10.77
CA VAL A 85 8.63 -13.93 9.92
C VAL A 85 8.93 -15.25 9.20
N LYS A 86 10.15 -15.41 8.68
CA LYS A 86 10.56 -16.66 8.00
C LYS A 86 10.65 -17.85 8.95
N ALA A 87 11.02 -17.62 10.21
CA ALA A 87 11.17 -18.65 11.23
C ALA A 87 9.83 -19.09 11.85
N LEU A 88 8.72 -18.43 11.54
CA LEU A 88 7.41 -18.83 12.06
C LEU A 88 7.03 -20.22 11.55
N GLU A 89 6.80 -21.13 12.48
CA GLU A 89 6.33 -22.48 12.21
C GLU A 89 4.81 -22.57 12.39
N THR A 90 4.19 -23.36 11.50
CA THR A 90 2.84 -23.87 11.70
C THR A 90 2.90 -25.07 12.64
N PRO A 91 2.13 -25.08 13.74
CA PRO A 91 2.03 -26.27 14.59
C PRO A 91 1.58 -27.50 13.80
N ASP A 92 2.03 -28.69 14.20
CA ASP A 92 1.57 -29.98 13.64
C ASP A 92 0.09 -30.20 14.02
N ASP A 93 -0.77 -30.24 13.01
CA ASP A 93 -2.22 -29.98 13.16
C ASP A 93 -3.07 -31.26 13.08
N SER A 94 -2.82 -32.25 13.96
CA SER A 94 -3.58 -33.51 13.97
C SER A 94 -4.90 -33.46 14.76
N GLU A 95 -5.11 -32.43 15.59
CA GLU A 95 -6.36 -32.21 16.34
C GLU A 95 -6.81 -30.74 16.23
N TYR A 96 -7.49 -30.41 15.13
CA TYR A 96 -8.07 -29.08 14.92
C TYR A 96 -9.16 -28.78 15.96
N LYS A 97 -8.80 -28.08 17.04
CA LYS A 97 -9.75 -27.46 17.99
C LYS A 97 -9.60 -25.94 17.85
N SER A 98 -10.66 -25.26 17.46
CA SER A 98 -10.68 -23.79 17.27
C SER A 98 -10.69 -23.08 18.62
N ASN A 99 -9.51 -22.63 19.06
CA ASN A 99 -9.31 -21.83 20.29
C ASN A 99 -8.25 -20.72 20.09
N PRO A 100 -8.45 -19.82 19.10
CA PRO A 100 -7.48 -18.81 18.73
C PRO A 100 -7.28 -17.78 19.85
N ALA A 101 -6.02 -17.44 20.14
CA ALA A 101 -5.65 -16.47 21.17
C ALA A 101 -5.76 -15.00 20.70
N SER A 102 -6.78 -14.66 19.89
CA SER A 102 -6.95 -13.32 19.32
C SER A 102 -7.09 -12.23 20.40
N LYS A 103 -7.75 -12.53 21.53
CA LYS A 103 -7.87 -11.59 22.66
C LYS A 103 -6.53 -11.32 23.33
N ALA A 104 -5.72 -12.36 23.55
CA ALA A 104 -4.36 -12.19 24.08
C ALA A 104 -3.44 -11.45 23.09
N ALA A 105 -3.59 -11.70 21.79
CA ALA A 105 -2.85 -10.97 20.75
C ALA A 105 -3.14 -9.46 20.81
N LEU A 106 -4.41 -9.07 20.97
CA LEU A 106 -4.79 -7.67 21.12
C LEU A 106 -4.33 -7.07 22.46
N ALA A 107 -4.35 -7.84 23.55
CA ALA A 107 -3.80 -7.41 24.83
C ALA A 107 -2.29 -7.13 24.74
N LYS A 108 -1.53 -8.03 24.13
CA LYS A 108 -0.10 -7.84 23.88
C LYS A 108 0.15 -6.65 22.95
N ALA A 109 -0.59 -6.55 21.84
CA ALA A 109 -0.49 -5.41 20.92
C ALA A 109 -0.68 -4.09 21.68
N TYR A 110 -1.70 -4.00 22.54
CA TYR A 110 -1.97 -2.82 23.35
C TYR A 110 -0.85 -2.50 24.35
N GLN A 111 -0.20 -3.49 24.95
CA GLN A 111 0.97 -3.27 25.80
C GLN A 111 2.12 -2.61 25.03
N GLU A 112 2.38 -3.09 23.81
CA GLU A 112 3.50 -2.65 22.95
C GLU A 112 3.24 -1.30 22.25
N MET A 113 1.97 -0.90 22.12
CA MET A 113 1.60 0.41 21.57
C MET A 113 2.08 1.55 22.46
N ARG A 114 2.51 2.65 21.85
CA ARG A 114 2.84 3.88 22.59
C ARG A 114 1.58 4.66 22.98
N ALA A 115 1.66 5.32 24.13
CA ALA A 115 0.70 6.35 24.50
C ALA A 115 0.96 7.63 23.71
N GLY A 116 -0.09 8.36 23.34
CA GLY A 116 0.02 9.66 22.69
C GLY A 116 -1.10 9.94 21.69
N GLN A 117 -0.97 11.06 20.98
CA GLN A 117 -1.94 11.48 19.96
C GLN A 117 -1.90 10.61 18.69
N ASN A 118 -0.84 9.81 18.55
CA ASN A 118 -0.52 9.07 17.36
C ASN A 118 -1.18 7.69 17.39
N ALA A 119 -1.98 7.38 16.38
CA ALA A 119 -2.59 6.07 16.27
C ALA A 119 -1.62 5.04 15.68
N THR A 120 -1.63 3.83 16.23
CA THR A 120 -1.00 2.65 15.61
C THR A 120 -1.96 2.06 14.58
N ILE A 121 -1.50 1.83 13.35
CA ILE A 121 -2.24 1.09 12.34
C ILE A 121 -1.98 -0.39 12.56
N LEU A 122 -3.04 -1.17 12.77
CA LEU A 122 -2.97 -2.58 13.08
C LEU A 122 -3.58 -3.38 11.92
N LEU A 123 -2.75 -4.18 11.25
CA LEU A 123 -3.16 -5.08 10.17
C LEU A 123 -3.40 -6.47 10.76
N LEU A 124 -4.67 -6.84 10.98
CA LEU A 124 -5.07 -8.07 11.65
C LEU A 124 -5.50 -9.15 10.63
N TYR A 125 -4.65 -10.14 10.40
CA TYR A 125 -4.97 -11.31 9.56
C TYR A 125 -5.46 -12.46 10.44
N THR A 126 -6.65 -12.98 10.16
CA THR A 126 -7.32 -13.98 11.00
C THR A 126 -8.00 -15.08 10.19
N HIS A 127 -7.93 -16.32 10.68
CA HIS A 127 -8.65 -17.47 10.09
C HIS A 127 -9.77 -18.04 10.94
N ALA A 128 -9.96 -17.52 12.16
CA ALA A 128 -10.97 -18.00 13.09
C ALA A 128 -11.59 -16.87 13.93
N PRO A 129 -12.88 -16.98 14.31
CA PRO A 129 -13.52 -16.05 15.23
C PRO A 129 -12.78 -16.02 16.58
N PRO A 130 -12.77 -14.89 17.32
CA PRO A 130 -12.30 -14.88 18.69
C PRO A 130 -13.17 -15.77 19.58
N MET A 131 -12.64 -16.17 20.74
CA MET A 131 -13.40 -16.97 21.69
C MET A 131 -14.42 -16.13 22.47
N PHE A 132 -15.67 -16.60 22.48
CA PHE A 132 -16.75 -16.07 23.31
C PHE A 132 -17.38 -17.16 24.15
N GLU A 133 -17.95 -16.78 25.29
CA GLU A 133 -18.57 -17.70 26.24
C GLU A 133 -19.69 -18.54 25.60
N HIS A 134 -20.51 -17.94 24.73
CA HIS A 134 -21.71 -18.57 24.17
C HIS A 134 -21.44 -19.48 22.96
N THR A 135 -20.44 -19.17 22.13
CA THR A 135 -19.99 -20.04 21.04
C THR A 135 -19.09 -21.16 21.53
N SER A 136 -18.28 -20.90 22.55
CA SER A 136 -17.49 -21.92 23.24
C SER A 136 -18.29 -22.73 24.27
N GLY A 137 -19.54 -22.36 24.57
CA GLY A 137 -20.40 -23.13 25.48
C GLY A 137 -21.10 -24.35 24.84
N ARG A 138 -20.89 -24.62 23.53
CA ARG A 138 -21.61 -25.69 22.82
C ARG A 138 -21.08 -27.09 23.10
N SER A 139 -19.86 -27.21 23.66
CA SER A 139 -19.32 -28.45 24.22
C SER A 139 -18.57 -28.17 25.53
N GLU A 140 -18.50 -29.14 26.44
CA GLU A 140 -17.73 -29.01 27.70
C GLU A 140 -16.26 -28.63 27.45
N THR A 141 -15.68 -29.18 26.37
CA THR A 141 -14.31 -28.90 25.93
C THR A 141 -14.10 -27.46 25.49
N SER A 142 -15.06 -26.86 24.77
CA SER A 142 -14.94 -25.48 24.32
C SER A 142 -15.12 -24.49 25.49
N SER A 143 -15.97 -24.82 26.49
CA SER A 143 -16.16 -23.99 27.69
C SER A 143 -14.89 -23.93 28.55
N GLY A 144 -14.11 -25.03 28.56
CA GLY A 144 -12.80 -25.08 29.21
C GLY A 144 -11.80 -24.11 28.61
N TYR A 145 -11.70 -24.01 27.28
CA TYR A 145 -10.77 -23.10 26.61
C TYR A 145 -11.09 -21.62 26.82
N TYR A 146 -12.38 -21.25 26.82
CA TYR A 146 -12.76 -19.87 27.16
C TYR A 146 -12.38 -19.52 28.60
N LYS A 147 -12.71 -20.38 29.58
CA LYS A 147 -12.30 -20.14 30.98
C LYS A 147 -10.79 -20.04 31.12
N PHE A 148 -10.04 -20.87 30.39
CA PHE A 148 -8.59 -20.82 30.36
C PHE A 148 -8.06 -19.49 29.79
N GLU A 149 -8.58 -19.02 28.65
CA GLU A 149 -8.23 -17.71 28.09
C GLU A 149 -8.49 -16.57 29.08
N GLN A 150 -9.64 -16.59 29.74
CA GLN A 150 -10.01 -15.55 30.71
C GLN A 150 -9.03 -15.47 31.89
N LEU A 151 -8.49 -16.62 32.33
CA LEU A 151 -7.45 -16.68 33.36
C LEU A 151 -6.09 -16.25 32.80
N GLN A 152 -5.70 -16.74 31.63
CA GLN A 152 -4.43 -16.40 30.99
C GLN A 152 -4.30 -14.90 30.71
N LEU A 153 -5.39 -14.27 30.25
CA LEU A 153 -5.43 -12.83 30.04
C LEU A 153 -5.01 -12.07 31.31
N LEU A 154 -5.54 -12.46 32.47
CA LEU A 154 -5.22 -11.81 33.73
C LEU A 154 -3.81 -12.14 34.24
N LEU A 155 -3.34 -13.37 34.03
CA LEU A 155 -2.04 -13.83 34.52
C LEU A 155 -0.87 -13.24 33.69
N GLU A 156 -0.97 -13.26 32.37
CA GLU A 156 0.12 -12.83 31.49
C GLU A 156 0.10 -11.33 31.17
N TYR A 157 -1.09 -10.72 31.15
CA TYR A 157 -1.27 -9.33 30.71
C TYR A 157 -1.84 -8.40 31.79
N GLU A 158 -2.01 -8.89 33.03
CA GLU A 158 -2.41 -8.10 34.20
C GLU A 158 -3.61 -7.16 33.91
N VAL A 159 -3.44 -5.85 34.20
CA VAL A 159 -4.44 -4.80 33.97
C VAL A 159 -4.83 -4.71 32.49
N THR A 160 -3.87 -4.86 31.57
CA THR A 160 -4.18 -4.85 30.14
C THR A 160 -4.99 -6.08 29.72
N GLY A 161 -4.77 -7.24 30.33
CA GLY A 161 -5.57 -8.42 30.07
C GLY A 161 -7.04 -8.25 30.42
N GLN A 162 -7.34 -7.56 31.53
CA GLN A 162 -8.70 -7.27 31.97
C GLN A 162 -9.54 -6.56 30.90
N PHE A 163 -8.91 -5.69 30.12
CA PHE A 163 -9.53 -4.92 29.05
C PHE A 163 -10.00 -5.76 27.86
N PHE A 164 -9.31 -6.87 27.58
CA PHE A 164 -9.56 -7.71 26.40
C PHE A 164 -10.30 -9.01 26.73
N ARG A 165 -10.72 -9.20 27.99
CA ARG A 165 -11.59 -10.30 28.40
C ARG A 165 -12.95 -10.25 27.68
N ASP A 166 -13.49 -9.05 27.56
CA ASP A 166 -14.69 -8.70 26.80
C ASP A 166 -14.28 -7.97 25.51
N TRP A 167 -14.74 -8.48 24.37
CA TRP A 167 -14.34 -8.00 23.05
C TRP A 167 -14.86 -6.59 22.76
N VAL A 168 -16.05 -6.26 23.26
CA VAL A 168 -16.64 -4.92 23.11
C VAL A 168 -15.77 -3.90 23.82
N THR A 169 -15.43 -4.17 25.08
CA THR A 169 -14.55 -3.35 25.92
C THR A 169 -13.17 -3.21 25.28
N GLY A 170 -12.57 -4.31 24.81
CA GLY A 170 -11.28 -4.28 24.11
C GLY A 170 -11.30 -3.40 22.86
N ALA A 171 -12.37 -3.49 22.05
CA ALA A 171 -12.54 -2.65 20.87
C ALA A 171 -12.70 -1.16 21.24
N HIS A 172 -13.44 -0.84 22.30
CA HIS A 172 -13.57 0.53 22.81
C HIS A 172 -12.24 1.09 23.30
N ILE A 173 -11.45 0.29 24.01
CA ILE A 173 -10.15 0.72 24.55
C ILE A 173 -9.17 1.07 23.43
N LEU A 174 -9.21 0.33 22.33
CA LEU A 174 -8.41 0.62 21.14
C LEU A 174 -8.82 1.91 20.42
N THR A 175 -10.02 2.46 20.65
CA THR A 175 -10.41 3.75 20.07
C THR A 175 -9.63 4.94 20.66
N GLY A 176 -9.02 4.76 21.84
CA GLY A 176 -8.32 5.84 22.55
C GLY A 176 -9.25 6.93 23.11
N ASN A 177 -10.55 6.65 23.23
CA ASN A 177 -11.50 7.57 23.84
C ASN A 177 -11.49 7.43 25.38
N GLY A 178 -11.65 8.55 26.09
CA GLY A 178 -11.75 8.57 27.57
C GLY A 178 -10.40 8.65 28.28
N PHE A 179 -10.18 7.81 29.30
CA PHE A 179 -8.96 7.80 30.13
C PHE A 179 -7.77 7.07 29.49
N HIS A 180 -7.95 6.47 28.30
CA HIS A 180 -6.93 5.66 27.64
C HIS A 180 -6.12 6.50 26.65
N THR A 181 -4.80 6.46 26.79
CA THR A 181 -3.87 7.28 26.01
C THR A 181 -3.35 6.58 24.75
N LYS A 182 -3.65 5.30 24.56
CA LYS A 182 -3.23 4.49 23.41
C LYS A 182 -4.39 4.33 22.44
N ARG A 183 -4.13 4.52 21.14
CA ARG A 183 -5.14 4.44 20.08
C ARG A 183 -4.65 3.57 18.93
N ALA A 184 -5.51 2.70 18.42
CA ALA A 184 -5.28 1.89 17.23
C ALA A 184 -6.35 2.13 16.17
N VAL A 185 -6.01 1.77 14.94
CA VAL A 185 -6.93 1.64 13.81
C VAL A 185 -6.74 0.26 13.22
N VAL A 186 -7.78 -0.56 13.27
CA VAL A 186 -7.68 -1.97 12.91
C VAL A 186 -8.21 -2.19 11.50
N LEU A 187 -7.34 -2.67 10.62
CA LEU A 187 -7.71 -3.29 9.36
C LEU A 187 -7.73 -4.80 9.55
N SER A 188 -8.91 -5.41 9.51
CA SER A 188 -9.04 -6.86 9.66
C SER A 188 -9.20 -7.55 8.30
N PHE A 189 -8.56 -8.71 8.16
CA PHE A 189 -8.55 -9.53 6.96
C PHE A 189 -8.99 -10.95 7.31
N GLY A 190 -10.08 -11.40 6.70
CA GLY A 190 -10.63 -12.75 6.89
C GLY A 190 -10.79 -13.50 5.58
N SER A 191 -10.98 -14.82 5.66
CA SER A 191 -11.28 -15.62 4.47
C SER A 191 -12.75 -15.46 4.05
N ASN A 192 -13.01 -15.67 2.75
CA ASN A 192 -14.37 -15.68 2.19
C ASN A 192 -15.26 -16.82 2.74
N PHE A 193 -14.72 -17.75 3.53
CA PHE A 193 -15.47 -18.87 4.07
C PHE A 193 -16.16 -18.46 5.38
N ASN A 194 -17.48 -18.36 5.33
CA ASN A 194 -18.38 -18.19 6.48
C ASN A 194 -18.34 -16.83 7.23
N ILE A 195 -18.99 -15.83 6.62
CA ILE A 195 -19.03 -14.44 7.11
C ILE A 195 -19.69 -14.27 8.48
N SER A 196 -20.55 -15.20 8.88
CA SER A 196 -21.20 -15.13 10.19
C SER A 196 -20.19 -15.15 11.35
N ASN A 197 -19.00 -15.70 11.12
CA ASN A 197 -17.95 -15.82 12.14
C ASN A 197 -17.05 -14.57 12.22
N TRP A 198 -17.16 -13.63 11.28
CA TRP A 198 -16.26 -12.47 11.20
C TRP A 198 -16.83 -11.19 11.82
N SER A 199 -18.07 -11.24 12.34
CA SER A 199 -18.71 -10.09 12.98
C SER A 199 -17.89 -9.41 14.07
N PRO A 200 -17.10 -10.13 14.90
CA PRO A 200 -16.29 -9.48 15.93
C PRO A 200 -15.21 -8.59 15.33
N TYR A 201 -14.54 -9.05 14.27
CA TYR A 201 -13.49 -8.29 13.60
C TYR A 201 -14.05 -7.15 12.76
N LEU A 202 -15.24 -7.32 12.18
CA LEU A 202 -15.97 -6.23 11.55
C LEU A 202 -16.35 -5.14 12.56
N TYR A 203 -16.85 -5.52 13.74
CA TYR A 203 -17.13 -4.59 14.83
C TYR A 203 -15.86 -3.86 15.28
N LEU A 204 -14.79 -4.60 15.59
CA LEU A 204 -13.48 -4.04 16.00
C LEU A 204 -12.95 -3.03 14.97
N SER A 205 -12.96 -3.41 13.69
CA SER A 205 -12.51 -2.54 12.59
C SER A 205 -13.38 -1.28 12.49
N THR A 206 -14.70 -1.41 12.62
CA THR A 206 -15.63 -0.27 12.56
C THR A 206 -15.42 0.70 13.73
N MET A 207 -15.32 0.16 14.96
CA MET A 207 -15.13 0.95 16.18
C MET A 207 -13.83 1.76 16.16
N THR A 208 -12.75 1.14 15.69
CA THR A 208 -11.42 1.78 15.61
C THR A 208 -11.25 2.67 14.38
N GLY A 209 -12.29 2.77 13.53
CA GLY A 209 -12.28 3.58 12.32
C GLY A 209 -11.46 2.99 11.16
N GLY A 210 -11.19 1.69 11.18
CA GLY A 210 -10.60 0.95 10.07
C GLY A 210 -11.64 0.29 9.18
N GLY A 211 -11.31 -0.91 8.67
CA GLY A 211 -12.15 -1.63 7.71
C GLY A 211 -11.89 -3.13 7.73
N PHE A 212 -12.94 -3.90 7.42
CA PHE A 212 -12.87 -5.35 7.30
C PHE A 212 -12.91 -5.79 5.85
N TYR A 213 -11.96 -6.65 5.47
CA TYR A 213 -11.76 -7.10 4.10
C TYR A 213 -11.79 -8.62 4.05
N LEU A 214 -12.60 -9.15 3.15
CA LEU A 214 -12.56 -10.55 2.79
C LEU A 214 -11.64 -10.74 1.59
N THR A 215 -10.70 -11.69 1.71
CA THR A 215 -9.70 -11.96 0.67
C THR A 215 -9.42 -13.45 0.56
N THR A 216 -8.84 -13.83 -0.58
CA THR A 216 -8.23 -15.15 -0.77
C THR A 216 -6.86 -15.16 -0.09
N TYR A 217 -6.54 -16.26 0.62
CA TYR A 217 -5.24 -16.47 1.25
C TYR A 217 -4.19 -16.90 0.21
N SER A 218 -3.60 -15.91 -0.46
CA SER A 218 -2.48 -16.05 -1.39
C SER A 218 -1.49 -14.92 -1.11
N GLY A 219 -0.18 -15.22 -1.06
CA GLY A 219 0.83 -14.22 -0.74
C GLY A 219 0.76 -13.00 -1.67
N ARG A 220 0.59 -13.27 -2.98
CA ARG A 220 0.37 -12.24 -4.00
C ARG A 220 -0.85 -11.36 -3.72
N VAL A 221 -2.01 -11.96 -3.41
CA VAL A 221 -3.26 -11.19 -3.21
C VAL A 221 -3.18 -10.37 -1.94
N ILE A 222 -2.67 -10.96 -0.84
CA ILE A 222 -2.51 -10.28 0.45
C ILE A 222 -1.55 -9.10 0.35
N SER A 223 -0.37 -9.31 -0.24
CA SER A 223 0.64 -8.27 -0.44
C SER A 223 0.04 -7.09 -1.21
N ARG A 224 -0.58 -7.35 -2.37
CA ARG A 224 -1.17 -6.30 -3.22
C ARG A 224 -2.37 -5.59 -2.58
N LEU A 225 -3.25 -6.32 -1.91
CA LEU A 225 -4.38 -5.75 -1.18
C LEU A 225 -3.87 -4.79 -0.10
N THR A 226 -2.93 -5.25 0.72
CA THR A 226 -2.42 -4.50 1.86
C THR A 226 -1.67 -3.25 1.41
N ILE A 227 -0.76 -3.40 0.44
CA ILE A 227 -0.03 -2.28 -0.15
C ILE A 227 -0.99 -1.28 -0.80
N GLY A 228 -2.00 -1.75 -1.54
CA GLY A 228 -3.03 -0.90 -2.13
C GLY A 228 -3.80 -0.10 -1.07
N LEU A 229 -4.17 -0.72 0.05
CA LEU A 229 -4.85 -0.03 1.15
C LEU A 229 -3.94 1.01 1.83
N LEU A 230 -2.65 0.71 2.00
CA LEU A 230 -1.68 1.67 2.53
C LEU A 230 -1.46 2.85 1.58
N LEU A 231 -1.40 2.61 0.26
CA LEU A 231 -1.35 3.67 -0.76
C LEU A 231 -2.60 4.56 -0.70
N VAL A 232 -3.79 3.98 -0.54
CA VAL A 232 -5.04 4.76 -0.37
C VAL A 232 -4.99 5.58 0.91
N TRP A 233 -4.49 5.02 2.01
CA TRP A 233 -4.34 5.73 3.28
C TRP A 233 -3.37 6.91 3.18
N MET A 234 -2.22 6.72 2.53
CA MET A 234 -1.25 7.77 2.24
C MET A 234 -1.78 8.81 1.23
N ARG A 235 -2.93 8.55 0.59
CA ARG A 235 -3.48 9.35 -0.51
C ARG A 235 -2.48 9.46 -1.66
N ALA A 236 -1.82 8.36 -1.99
CA ALA A 236 -0.87 8.31 -3.09
C ALA A 236 -1.53 8.74 -4.41
N ASP A 237 -0.75 9.41 -5.26
CA ASP A 237 -1.13 9.88 -6.59
C ASP A 237 -1.26 8.72 -7.58
N GLY A 238 -2.31 8.72 -8.42
CA GLY A 238 -2.53 7.72 -9.45
C GLY A 238 -3.68 6.75 -9.15
N ASN A 239 -3.93 5.85 -10.11
CA ASN A 239 -4.99 4.85 -10.00
C ASN A 239 -4.48 3.65 -9.19
N ILE A 240 -5.04 3.46 -7.99
CA ILE A 240 -4.73 2.32 -7.14
C ILE A 240 -5.69 1.19 -7.46
N ASN A 241 -5.18 0.12 -8.07
CA ASN A 241 -5.95 -1.09 -8.32
C ASN A 241 -5.79 -2.08 -7.15
N ILE A 242 -6.86 -2.28 -6.39
CA ILE A 242 -6.92 -3.22 -5.28
C ILE A 242 -7.52 -4.55 -5.79
N PRO A 243 -6.78 -5.66 -5.80
CA PRO A 243 -7.27 -6.91 -6.36
C PRO A 243 -8.28 -7.64 -5.45
N GLU A 244 -9.12 -8.47 -6.08
CA GLU A 244 -9.75 -9.71 -5.58
C GLU A 244 -10.17 -9.73 -4.10
N SER A 245 -10.78 -8.64 -3.63
CA SER A 245 -11.22 -8.48 -2.26
C SER A 245 -12.57 -7.79 -2.16
N SER A 246 -13.29 -8.09 -1.09
CA SER A 246 -14.57 -7.46 -0.78
C SER A 246 -14.45 -6.73 0.55
N LYS A 247 -14.73 -5.43 0.55
CA LYS A 247 -14.91 -4.69 1.79
C LYS A 247 -16.30 -5.01 2.32
N VAL A 248 -16.38 -5.31 3.61
CA VAL A 248 -17.63 -5.59 4.30
C VAL A 248 -17.93 -4.46 5.29
N ALA A 249 -19.19 -4.05 5.34
CA ALA A 249 -19.68 -3.05 6.28
C ALA A 249 -21.04 -3.47 6.84
N PHE A 250 -21.42 -2.92 8.00
CA PHE A 250 -22.80 -3.01 8.47
C PHE A 250 -23.68 -2.01 7.71
N LYS A 251 -24.88 -2.43 7.28
CA LYS A 251 -25.87 -1.55 6.66
C LYS A 251 -26.46 -0.56 7.66
N ARG A 252 -26.63 -0.99 8.91
CA ARG A 252 -27.05 -0.14 10.03
C ARG A 252 -25.88 0.06 10.98
N ASP A 253 -25.70 1.30 11.40
CA ASP A 253 -24.64 1.66 12.34
C ASP A 253 -24.87 0.99 13.69
N LEU A 254 -23.97 0.08 14.08
CA LEU A 254 -24.02 -0.58 15.39
C LEU A 254 -23.43 0.29 16.51
N THR A 255 -22.80 1.43 16.18
CA THR A 255 -22.12 2.28 17.16
C THR A 255 -23.07 3.15 17.99
N THR A 256 -24.37 3.18 17.66
CA THR A 256 -25.37 4.04 18.32
C THR A 256 -26.11 3.39 19.50
N HIS A 257 -25.83 2.13 19.81
CA HIS A 257 -26.48 1.38 20.89
C HIS A 257 -25.45 0.68 21.79
N THR A 258 -25.84 0.37 23.03
CA THR A 258 -25.06 -0.52 23.90
C THR A 258 -25.05 -1.93 23.30
N VAL A 259 -23.93 -2.31 22.69
CA VAL A 259 -23.74 -3.61 22.03
C VAL A 259 -23.12 -4.58 23.03
N SER A 260 -23.67 -5.79 23.16
CA SER A 260 -23.04 -6.91 23.89
C SER A 260 -22.34 -7.89 22.94
N GLU A 261 -21.43 -8.75 23.45
CA GLU A 261 -20.84 -9.84 22.65
C GLU A 261 -21.94 -10.74 22.05
N ALA A 262 -23.02 -11.00 22.79
CA ALA A 262 -24.17 -11.76 22.30
C ALA A 262 -24.89 -11.08 21.11
N ASP A 263 -24.91 -9.74 21.08
CA ASP A 263 -25.47 -8.99 19.95
C ASP A 263 -24.56 -9.04 18.72
N ILE A 264 -23.25 -9.00 18.91
CA ILE A 264 -22.24 -9.17 17.85
C ILE A 264 -22.37 -10.56 17.21
N GLU A 265 -22.53 -11.60 18.03
CA GLU A 265 -22.76 -12.98 17.54
C GLU A 265 -24.09 -13.11 16.78
N ARG A 266 -25.20 -12.57 17.33
CA ARG A 266 -26.52 -12.64 16.69
C ARG A 266 -26.60 -11.86 15.38
N SER A 267 -25.89 -10.73 15.29
CA SER A 267 -25.95 -9.81 14.13
C SER A 267 -25.44 -10.42 12.84
N CYS A 268 -24.64 -11.50 12.88
CA CYS A 268 -24.16 -12.16 11.67
C CYS A 268 -24.52 -13.66 11.56
N GLY A 269 -25.00 -14.29 12.64
CA GLY A 269 -25.45 -15.68 12.62
C GLY A 269 -26.84 -15.93 12.00
N ARG A 270 -27.73 -14.93 11.96
CA ARG A 270 -29.09 -15.03 11.36
C ARG A 270 -29.51 -13.88 10.45
N TYR A 271 -28.75 -12.78 10.42
CA TYR A 271 -29.09 -11.56 9.66
C TYR A 271 -27.97 -11.19 8.68
N SER A 272 -27.69 -12.06 7.69
CA SER A 272 -26.90 -11.67 6.51
C SER A 272 -27.43 -10.39 5.85
N ASP A 273 -28.71 -10.08 6.08
CA ASP A 273 -29.39 -8.90 5.57
C ASP A 273 -28.82 -7.58 6.09
N ASN A 274 -28.11 -7.55 7.23
CA ASN A 274 -27.49 -6.33 7.76
C ASN A 274 -26.04 -6.11 7.28
N LEU A 275 -25.53 -6.95 6.39
CA LEU A 275 -24.17 -6.81 5.84
C LEU A 275 -24.23 -6.29 4.41
N GLU A 276 -23.40 -5.30 4.13
CA GLU A 276 -23.13 -4.81 2.78
C GLU A 276 -21.74 -5.25 2.35
N LYS A 277 -21.66 -5.81 1.14
CA LYS A 277 -20.39 -6.14 0.49
C LYS A 277 -20.21 -5.21 -0.69
N THR A 278 -19.10 -4.49 -0.68
CA THR A 278 -18.69 -3.64 -1.79
C THR A 278 -17.39 -4.18 -2.36
N ASN A 279 -17.34 -4.35 -3.68
CA ASN A 279 -16.09 -4.66 -4.37
C ASN A 279 -15.11 -3.49 -4.14
N THR A 280 -13.89 -3.81 -3.70
CA THR A 280 -12.85 -2.80 -3.43
C THR A 280 -12.41 -2.03 -4.68
N LEU A 281 -12.72 -2.57 -5.87
CA LEU A 281 -12.49 -1.93 -7.17
C LEU A 281 -13.28 -0.62 -7.39
N ALA A 282 -14.38 -0.39 -6.66
CA ALA A 282 -15.33 0.70 -6.94
C ALA A 282 -15.63 1.65 -5.75
N GLY A 283 -14.91 1.51 -4.63
CA GLY A 283 -15.23 2.21 -3.37
C GLY A 283 -14.36 3.45 -3.08
N PRO A 284 -14.89 4.42 -2.30
CA PRO A 284 -14.29 5.76 -2.15
C PRO A 284 -12.93 5.74 -1.44
N ARG A 285 -12.15 6.79 -1.75
CA ARG A 285 -10.74 7.10 -1.40
C ARG A 285 -10.36 7.12 0.10
N SER A 286 -11.12 6.47 1.00
CA SER A 286 -10.75 6.36 2.42
C SER A 286 -11.01 4.94 2.95
N CYS A 287 -9.94 4.17 3.07
CA CYS A 287 -9.92 2.88 3.78
C CYS A 287 -9.86 3.07 5.31
N LEU A 288 -9.37 4.21 5.79
CA LEU A 288 -9.10 4.51 7.21
C LEU A 288 -9.66 5.88 7.62
N ARG A 289 -10.24 5.97 8.83
CA ARG A 289 -10.67 7.23 9.46
C ARG A 289 -9.54 7.99 10.17
N VAL A 290 -8.37 7.37 10.33
CA VAL A 290 -7.16 8.09 10.78
C VAL A 290 -6.47 8.74 9.59
N ARG A 291 -6.20 10.03 9.77
CA ARG A 291 -5.52 10.87 8.78
C ARG A 291 -4.03 10.56 8.82
N TYR A 292 -3.43 10.44 7.64
CA TYR A 292 -1.98 10.39 7.48
C TYR A 292 -1.29 11.67 7.99
N ASP A 293 -1.94 12.82 7.79
CA ASP A 293 -1.44 14.12 8.27
C ASP A 293 -1.96 14.40 9.69
N SER A 294 -1.07 14.50 10.67
CA SER A 294 -1.36 15.12 11.98
C SER A 294 -1.12 16.63 11.99
N ALA A 295 -0.51 17.19 10.93
CA ALA A 295 -0.23 18.61 10.85
C ALA A 295 -1.44 19.36 10.29
N ASN A 296 -2.01 20.22 11.14
CA ASN A 296 -2.94 21.28 10.75
C ASN A 296 -2.20 22.21 9.78
N THR A 297 -2.31 21.99 8.47
CA THR A 297 -1.96 23.03 7.51
C THR A 297 -3.05 24.09 7.65
N ASP A 298 -2.67 25.31 8.04
CA ASP A 298 -3.56 26.46 8.34
C ASP A 298 -4.54 26.83 7.22
N ASN A 299 -4.51 26.13 6.07
CA ASN A 299 -5.36 26.33 4.91
C ASN A 299 -6.33 25.17 4.61
N GLY A 300 -6.44 24.14 5.47
CA GLY A 300 -7.35 23.00 5.25
C GLY A 300 -7.01 22.15 4.02
N GLN A 301 -5.81 22.35 3.45
CA GLN A 301 -5.34 21.65 2.26
C GLN A 301 -4.58 20.40 2.70
N PHE A 302 -5.14 19.24 2.37
CA PHE A 302 -4.57 17.94 2.72
C PHE A 302 -3.21 17.73 2.04
N SER A 303 -2.22 17.23 2.79
CA SER A 303 -0.92 16.86 2.23
C SER A 303 -1.09 15.54 1.47
N ILE A 304 -0.96 15.62 0.15
CA ILE A 304 -0.97 14.43 -0.72
C ILE A 304 0.43 13.84 -0.65
N TYR A 305 0.55 12.57 -0.25
CA TYR A 305 1.83 11.88 -0.32
C TYR A 305 2.09 11.49 -1.77
N THR A 306 2.73 12.40 -2.51
CA THR A 306 2.99 12.21 -3.94
C THR A 306 4.31 11.49 -4.16
N SER A 307 4.38 10.75 -5.26
CA SER A 307 5.63 10.23 -5.83
C SER A 307 6.74 11.29 -5.90
N ARG A 308 6.35 12.55 -6.15
CA ARG A 308 7.24 13.73 -6.16
C ARG A 308 7.80 14.11 -4.80
N ASN A 309 6.99 14.04 -3.75
CA ASN A 309 7.44 14.37 -2.39
C ASN A 309 8.49 13.35 -1.92
N LEU A 310 8.27 12.07 -2.22
CA LEU A 310 9.25 11.03 -1.92
C LEU A 310 10.55 11.20 -2.72
N ALA A 311 10.44 11.48 -4.03
CA ALA A 311 11.61 11.75 -4.87
C ALA A 311 12.40 12.99 -4.43
N ARG A 312 11.72 14.09 -4.08
CA ARG A 312 12.36 15.29 -3.53
C ARG A 312 13.06 15.01 -2.20
N LYS A 313 12.42 14.23 -1.32
CA LYS A 313 13.03 13.83 -0.04
C LYS A 313 14.34 13.07 -0.24
N TYR A 314 14.42 12.22 -1.26
CA TYR A 314 15.68 11.57 -1.65
C TYR A 314 16.72 12.58 -2.16
N ILE A 315 16.32 13.50 -3.04
CA ILE A 315 17.23 14.51 -3.62
C ILE A 315 17.81 15.44 -2.54
N ASP A 316 16.93 15.92 -1.65
CA ASP A 316 17.25 16.89 -0.59
C ASP A 316 17.81 16.21 0.68
N GLY A 317 17.78 14.87 0.74
CA GLY A 317 18.25 14.08 1.87
C GLY A 317 19.77 14.04 1.99
N ASP A 318 20.26 13.69 3.17
CA ASP A 318 21.68 13.43 3.41
C ASP A 318 22.14 12.11 2.76
N GLU A 319 23.46 11.90 2.73
CA GLU A 319 24.04 10.70 2.13
C GLU A 319 23.61 9.42 2.86
N ASP A 320 23.38 9.49 4.18
CA ASP A 320 22.90 8.34 4.96
C ASP A 320 21.49 7.94 4.54
N TYR A 321 20.58 8.90 4.38
CA TYR A 321 19.23 8.68 3.87
C TYR A 321 19.23 8.10 2.46
N LYS A 322 20.07 8.66 1.57
CA LYS A 322 20.21 8.15 0.19
C LYS A 322 20.71 6.70 0.18
N ASN A 323 21.72 6.38 0.99
CA ASN A 323 22.24 5.03 1.12
C ASN A 323 21.17 4.05 1.60
N VAL A 324 20.37 4.43 2.61
CA VAL A 324 19.25 3.61 3.11
C VAL A 324 18.22 3.37 2.00
N ILE A 325 17.81 4.39 1.25
CA ILE A 325 16.83 4.22 0.15
C ILE A 325 17.37 3.28 -0.93
N VAL A 326 18.64 3.41 -1.30
CA VAL A 326 19.26 2.55 -2.30
C VAL A 326 19.35 1.10 -1.82
N GLU A 327 19.70 0.88 -0.55
CA GLU A 327 19.71 -0.44 0.07
C GLU A 327 18.32 -1.08 0.07
N GLN A 328 17.28 -0.31 0.42
CA GLN A 328 15.89 -0.78 0.39
C GLN A 328 15.44 -1.12 -1.04
N LEU A 329 15.83 -0.34 -2.04
CA LEU A 329 15.57 -0.66 -3.45
C LEU A 329 16.28 -1.95 -3.89
N ASP A 330 17.57 -2.11 -3.57
CA ASP A 330 18.32 -3.34 -3.89
C ASP A 330 17.68 -4.56 -3.25
N ARG A 331 17.22 -4.40 -2.00
CA ARG A 331 16.51 -5.43 -1.25
C ARG A 331 15.22 -5.85 -1.94
N ILE A 332 14.34 -4.91 -2.28
CA ILE A 332 13.07 -5.24 -2.95
C ILE A 332 13.32 -5.90 -4.31
N ILE A 333 14.29 -5.39 -5.07
CA ILE A 333 14.68 -5.99 -6.36
C ILE A 333 15.12 -7.44 -6.17
N SER A 334 15.90 -7.71 -5.12
CA SER A 334 16.44 -9.05 -4.85
C SER A 334 15.41 -10.02 -4.29
N THR A 335 14.37 -9.54 -3.62
CA THR A 335 13.31 -10.39 -3.04
C THR A 335 12.11 -10.55 -3.96
N ASN A 336 11.47 -9.45 -4.37
CA ASN A 336 10.28 -9.45 -5.19
C ASN A 336 10.10 -8.09 -5.89
N VAL A 337 10.64 -7.98 -7.11
CA VAL A 337 10.58 -6.74 -7.90
C VAL A 337 9.14 -6.35 -8.29
N SER A 338 8.19 -7.30 -8.29
CA SER A 338 6.79 -7.00 -8.63
C SER A 338 6.14 -6.02 -7.66
N VAL A 339 6.64 -5.93 -6.43
CA VAL A 339 6.15 -5.03 -5.37
C VAL A 339 6.28 -3.56 -5.77
N ILE A 340 7.41 -3.18 -6.36
CA ILE A 340 7.64 -1.80 -6.85
C ILE A 340 6.69 -1.48 -8.00
N ALA A 341 6.38 -2.48 -8.82
CA ALA A 341 5.53 -2.34 -10.00
C ALA A 341 4.02 -2.35 -9.69
N ILE A 342 3.61 -2.63 -8.44
CA ILE A 342 2.19 -2.63 -8.05
C ILE A 342 1.54 -1.27 -8.38
N HIS A 343 2.29 -0.18 -8.23
CA HIS A 343 1.81 1.18 -8.41
C HIS A 343 2.92 2.13 -8.87
N PRO A 344 2.64 3.16 -9.71
CA PRO A 344 3.63 4.11 -10.22
C PRO A 344 4.26 5.02 -9.15
N PHE A 345 3.83 4.93 -7.89
CA PHE A 345 4.26 5.77 -6.77
C PHE A 345 5.80 5.85 -6.62
N TYR A 346 6.52 4.74 -6.79
CA TYR A 346 7.98 4.74 -6.72
C TYR A 346 8.68 5.13 -8.03
N GLY A 347 7.96 5.41 -9.11
CA GLY A 347 8.54 5.71 -10.42
C GLY A 347 9.43 6.95 -10.38
N GLN A 348 8.98 8.02 -9.73
CA GLN A 348 9.78 9.25 -9.60
C GLN A 348 10.98 9.06 -8.67
N LEU A 349 10.82 8.30 -7.58
CA LEU A 349 11.94 7.94 -6.69
C LEU A 349 13.00 7.17 -7.48
N TRP A 350 12.58 6.14 -8.22
CA TRP A 350 13.48 5.36 -9.07
C TRP A 350 14.24 6.22 -10.07
N ARG A 351 13.57 7.19 -10.71
CA ARG A 351 14.24 8.17 -11.60
C ARG A 351 15.26 9.01 -10.85
N ALA A 352 14.91 9.53 -9.68
CA ALA A 352 15.82 10.34 -8.87
C ALA A 352 17.07 9.55 -8.45
N VAL A 353 16.89 8.30 -8.00
CA VAL A 353 18.02 7.39 -7.69
C VAL A 353 18.85 7.10 -8.95
N CYS A 354 18.19 6.87 -10.09
CA CYS A 354 18.89 6.62 -11.35
C CYS A 354 19.56 7.87 -11.95
N SER A 355 19.12 9.08 -11.64
CA SER A 355 19.69 10.33 -12.16
C SER A 355 20.77 10.91 -11.27
N ASP A 356 20.87 10.45 -10.02
CA ASP A 356 21.89 10.87 -9.07
C ASP A 356 23.31 10.54 -9.59
N GLN A 357 24.11 11.59 -9.81
CA GLN A 357 25.45 11.51 -10.39
C GLN A 357 26.57 11.55 -9.34
N THR A 358 26.25 11.47 -8.04
CA THR A 358 27.26 11.42 -6.99
C THR A 358 28.26 10.29 -7.26
N GLY A 359 29.56 10.59 -7.18
CA GLY A 359 30.64 9.82 -7.84
C GLY A 359 30.77 8.35 -7.47
N ASN A 360 30.15 7.88 -6.38
CA ASN A 360 30.10 6.45 -5.99
C ASN A 360 28.89 5.69 -6.57
N ASN A 361 27.84 6.37 -7.03
CA ASN A 361 26.56 5.76 -7.42
C ASN A 361 26.48 5.29 -8.87
N ASN A 362 27.44 5.64 -9.74
CA ASN A 362 27.38 5.22 -11.15
C ASN A 362 27.53 3.71 -11.37
N ASN A 363 28.37 3.04 -10.57
CA ASN A 363 28.48 1.57 -10.59
C ASN A 363 27.24 0.92 -9.96
N MET A 364 26.70 1.54 -8.90
CA MET A 364 25.51 1.07 -8.19
C MET A 364 24.25 1.17 -9.07
N LYS A 365 24.08 2.26 -9.82
CA LYS A 365 23.02 2.45 -10.82
C LYS A 365 23.01 1.34 -11.87
N ARG A 366 24.18 1.04 -12.47
CA ARG A 366 24.30 -0.03 -13.46
C ARG A 366 23.99 -1.40 -12.84
N SER A 367 24.42 -1.62 -11.60
CA SER A 367 24.13 -2.83 -10.84
C SER A 367 22.64 -2.99 -10.57
N LEU A 368 21.98 -1.98 -9.98
CA LEU A 368 20.53 -1.98 -9.68
C LEU A 368 19.70 -2.19 -10.95
N LEU A 369 20.04 -1.49 -12.03
CA LEU A 369 19.31 -1.64 -13.28
C LEU A 369 19.51 -3.02 -13.92
N GLY A 370 20.74 -3.56 -13.85
CA GLY A 370 21.04 -4.91 -14.28
C GLY A 370 20.26 -5.95 -13.48
N LYS A 371 20.28 -5.83 -12.14
CA LYS A 371 19.51 -6.69 -11.23
C LYS A 371 18.02 -6.60 -11.48
N PHE A 372 17.47 -5.39 -11.62
CA PHE A 372 16.04 -5.18 -11.89
C PHE A 372 15.61 -5.90 -13.16
N ARG A 373 16.33 -5.71 -14.27
CA ARG A 373 16.01 -6.38 -15.55
C ARG A 373 16.12 -7.90 -15.47
N ALA A 374 17.14 -8.39 -14.76
CA ALA A 374 17.30 -9.83 -14.54
C ALA A 374 16.12 -10.40 -13.74
N GLN A 375 15.70 -9.71 -12.67
CA GLN A 375 14.62 -10.15 -11.78
C GLN A 375 13.25 -10.06 -12.45
N VAL A 376 12.98 -9.02 -13.25
CA VAL A 376 11.73 -8.94 -14.06
C VAL A 376 11.59 -10.14 -14.98
N SER A 377 12.69 -10.65 -15.52
CA SER A 377 12.68 -11.81 -16.40
C SER A 377 12.32 -13.11 -15.66
N GLN A 378 12.60 -13.18 -14.35
CA GLN A 378 12.38 -14.32 -13.46
C GLN A 378 10.99 -14.31 -12.79
N ILE A 379 10.18 -13.26 -12.97
CA ILE A 379 8.81 -13.23 -12.42
C ILE A 379 7.99 -14.39 -13.00
N PRO A 380 7.40 -15.26 -12.15
CA PRO A 380 6.67 -16.44 -12.61
C PRO A 380 5.29 -16.09 -13.18
N ASP A 381 4.57 -15.13 -12.59
CA ASP A 381 3.24 -14.72 -13.05
C ASP A 381 3.33 -13.79 -14.27
N ALA A 382 2.66 -14.16 -15.35
CA ALA A 382 2.71 -13.41 -16.61
C ALA A 382 2.10 -12.00 -16.50
N ARG A 383 1.09 -11.80 -15.64
CA ARG A 383 0.45 -10.49 -15.46
C ARG A 383 1.38 -9.56 -14.68
N ASP A 384 1.99 -10.05 -13.61
CA ASP A 384 2.97 -9.29 -12.83
C ASP A 384 4.23 -8.99 -13.64
N LYS A 385 4.69 -9.95 -14.45
CA LYS A 385 5.81 -9.75 -15.37
C LYS A 385 5.53 -8.64 -16.36
N LYS A 386 4.35 -8.67 -17.01
CA LYS A 386 3.93 -7.61 -17.93
C LYS A 386 3.80 -6.27 -17.21
N GLN A 387 3.19 -6.24 -16.02
CA GLN A 387 3.07 -5.03 -15.22
C GLN A 387 4.43 -4.44 -14.87
N ALA A 388 5.40 -5.26 -14.44
CA ALA A 388 6.75 -4.81 -14.11
C ALA A 388 7.54 -4.32 -15.33
N GLN A 389 7.33 -4.93 -16.50
CA GLN A 389 7.89 -4.45 -17.76
C GLN A 389 7.32 -3.08 -18.14
N THR A 390 5.99 -2.94 -18.14
CA THR A 390 5.32 -1.66 -18.42
C THR A 390 5.75 -0.58 -17.42
N TRP A 391 5.78 -0.90 -16.12
CA TRP A 391 6.24 0.02 -15.09
C TRP A 391 7.69 0.45 -15.31
N LEU A 392 8.58 -0.47 -15.70
CA LEU A 392 9.98 -0.14 -16.00
C LEU A 392 10.06 0.82 -17.20
N GLU A 393 9.28 0.60 -18.25
CA GLU A 393 9.23 1.47 -19.42
C GLU A 393 8.70 2.88 -19.08
N GLU A 394 7.61 2.95 -18.31
CA GLU A 394 7.02 4.20 -17.81
C GLU A 394 7.91 4.91 -16.79
N SER A 395 8.72 4.18 -16.04
CA SER A 395 9.71 4.77 -15.13
C SER A 395 10.78 5.56 -15.89
N TYR A 396 10.93 5.37 -17.21
CA TYR A 396 11.79 6.20 -18.05
C TYR A 396 11.07 7.35 -18.76
N THR A 397 9.75 7.48 -18.63
CA THR A 397 8.99 8.57 -19.28
C THR A 397 8.85 9.76 -18.33
N PHE A 398 9.18 10.96 -18.83
CA PHE A 398 9.00 12.23 -18.11
C PHE A 398 7.62 12.84 -18.36
N PHE A 399 6.67 12.08 -18.91
CA PHE A 399 5.39 12.62 -19.42
C PHE A 399 4.57 13.34 -18.34
N HIS A 400 4.50 12.79 -17.14
CA HIS A 400 3.81 13.42 -16.02
C HIS A 400 4.50 14.72 -15.57
N GLU A 401 5.84 14.71 -15.50
CA GLU A 401 6.63 15.88 -15.11
C GLU A 401 6.49 17.01 -16.14
N ILE A 402 6.53 16.67 -17.44
CA ILE A 402 6.30 17.58 -18.55
C ILE A 402 4.92 18.23 -18.46
N ASN A 403 3.86 17.44 -18.31
CA ASN A 403 2.49 17.98 -18.27
C ASN A 403 2.23 18.85 -17.04
N GLU A 404 2.82 18.50 -15.89
CA GLU A 404 2.72 19.30 -14.67
C GLU A 404 3.47 20.63 -14.82
N GLU A 405 4.69 20.60 -15.38
CA GLU A 405 5.46 21.82 -15.66
C GLU A 405 4.74 22.74 -16.64
N ILE A 406 4.20 22.18 -17.73
CA ILE A 406 3.34 22.91 -18.68
C ILE A 406 2.14 23.55 -17.97
N SER A 407 1.45 22.79 -17.11
CA SER A 407 0.26 23.27 -16.39
C SER A 407 0.59 24.33 -15.34
N SER A 408 1.82 24.34 -14.82
CA SER A 408 2.30 25.31 -13.84
C SER A 408 2.74 26.65 -14.46
N LEU A 409 2.89 26.71 -15.78
CA LEU A 409 3.29 27.94 -16.46
C LEU A 409 2.16 28.99 -16.39
N PRO A 410 2.49 30.25 -16.05
CA PRO A 410 1.53 31.34 -16.12
C PRO A 410 1.06 31.54 -17.57
N ALA A 411 -0.20 31.96 -17.75
CA ALA A 411 -0.87 32.02 -19.05
C ALA A 411 -0.09 32.83 -20.12
N ASN A 412 0.65 33.86 -19.70
CA ASN A 412 1.48 34.68 -20.57
C ASN A 412 2.75 33.99 -21.10
N ARG A 413 3.12 32.81 -20.57
CA ARG A 413 4.29 32.02 -20.98
C ARG A 413 3.91 30.66 -21.60
N GLN A 414 2.62 30.41 -21.82
CA GLN A 414 2.16 29.19 -22.50
C GLN A 414 2.39 29.25 -24.03
N PHE A 415 2.56 30.46 -24.59
CA PHE A 415 2.89 30.70 -25.99
C PHE A 415 4.23 31.46 -26.10
N PRO A 416 4.99 31.29 -27.20
CA PRO A 416 4.72 30.39 -28.33
C PRO A 416 4.91 28.91 -27.95
N LEU A 417 4.20 28.00 -28.62
CA LEU A 417 4.25 26.56 -28.34
C LEU A 417 4.43 25.75 -29.62
N ALA A 418 4.97 24.54 -29.46
CA ALA A 418 4.94 23.51 -30.50
C ALA A 418 3.90 22.44 -30.12
N CYS A 419 3.09 22.02 -31.08
CA CYS A 419 2.10 20.97 -30.88
C CYS A 419 2.03 20.03 -32.07
N VAL A 420 1.56 18.80 -31.83
CA VAL A 420 1.38 17.79 -32.88
C VAL A 420 -0.12 17.58 -33.06
N ASP A 421 -0.61 17.75 -34.30
CA ASP A 421 -2.02 17.49 -34.62
C ASP A 421 -2.33 15.99 -34.44
N PRO A 422 -3.32 15.61 -33.59
CA PRO A 422 -3.63 14.22 -33.27
C PRO A 422 -4.44 13.52 -34.37
N ASP A 423 -4.94 14.25 -35.38
CA ASP A 423 -5.71 13.66 -36.46
C ASP A 423 -4.89 12.58 -37.16
N THR A 424 -5.41 11.34 -37.18
CA THR A 424 -4.72 10.15 -37.70
C THR A 424 -4.84 10.00 -39.22
N ILE A 425 -5.09 11.10 -39.94
CA ILE A 425 -5.33 11.09 -41.38
C ILE A 425 -4.08 11.60 -42.11
N ASP A 426 -3.51 10.82 -43.02
CA ASP A 426 -2.37 11.24 -43.87
C ASP A 426 -2.74 12.27 -44.94
N LEU A 427 -1.74 12.84 -45.62
CA LEU A 427 -1.95 13.79 -46.74
C LEU A 427 -2.74 13.19 -47.91
N GLN A 428 -2.96 11.86 -47.91
CA GLN A 428 -3.72 11.11 -48.90
C GLN A 428 -5.11 10.69 -48.38
N GLY A 429 -5.48 11.04 -47.15
CA GLY A 429 -6.79 10.72 -46.57
C GLY A 429 -6.87 9.37 -45.84
N ASN A 430 -5.76 8.66 -45.64
CA ASN A 430 -5.76 7.35 -44.98
C ASN A 430 -5.62 7.48 -43.47
N GLN A 431 -6.38 6.66 -42.74
CA GLN A 431 -6.28 6.52 -41.30
C GLN A 431 -5.06 5.65 -40.95
N TYR A 432 -4.11 6.18 -40.18
CA TYR A 432 -2.88 5.47 -39.79
C TYR A 432 -2.66 5.54 -38.27
N ASP A 433 -2.08 4.48 -37.70
CA ASP A 433 -1.76 4.43 -36.27
C ASP A 433 -0.46 5.21 -35.99
N ALA A 434 -0.61 6.44 -35.53
CA ALA A 434 0.48 7.34 -35.18
C ALA A 434 1.27 6.89 -33.92
N ALA A 435 0.81 5.86 -33.21
CA ALA A 435 1.45 5.41 -31.98
C ALA A 435 2.79 4.70 -32.26
N LEU A 436 3.89 5.45 -32.17
CA LEU A 436 5.24 4.91 -32.11
C LEU A 436 5.55 4.45 -30.68
N THR A 437 5.93 3.19 -30.52
CA THR A 437 6.40 2.69 -29.21
C THR A 437 7.84 3.12 -28.95
N ARG A 438 8.23 3.23 -27.68
CA ARG A 438 9.63 3.53 -27.30
C ARG A 438 10.62 2.50 -27.86
N ALA A 439 10.24 1.22 -27.87
CA ALA A 439 11.05 0.16 -28.45
C ALA A 439 11.30 0.39 -29.95
N GLN A 440 10.27 0.81 -30.69
CA GLN A 440 10.39 1.19 -32.09
C GLN A 440 11.32 2.39 -32.27
N LEU A 441 11.15 3.46 -31.48
CA LEU A 441 12.02 4.65 -31.54
C LEU A 441 13.49 4.35 -31.23
N LEU A 442 13.76 3.54 -30.20
CA LEU A 442 15.13 3.14 -29.85
C LEU A 442 15.75 2.20 -30.88
N ASN A 443 14.93 1.43 -31.60
CA ASN A 443 15.39 0.59 -32.69
C ASN A 443 15.75 1.41 -33.93
N ILE A 444 15.21 2.63 -34.14
CA ILE A 444 15.62 3.51 -35.25
C ILE A 444 17.14 3.70 -35.24
N TRP A 445 17.72 3.97 -34.06
CA TRP A 445 19.17 4.17 -33.92
C TRP A 445 19.99 2.90 -34.22
N LYS A 446 19.38 1.72 -34.09
CA LYS A 446 20.06 0.43 -34.29
C LYS A 446 19.88 -0.16 -35.69
N SER A 447 18.70 0.00 -36.30
CA SER A 447 18.33 -0.72 -37.53
C SER A 447 17.90 0.18 -38.68
N CYS A 448 17.75 1.50 -38.47
CA CYS A 448 17.22 2.44 -39.48
C CYS A 448 16.01 1.87 -40.23
N ASP A 449 15.07 1.30 -39.48
CA ASP A 449 13.86 0.68 -40.04
C ASP A 449 13.06 1.75 -40.81
N MET A 450 12.92 1.53 -42.12
CA MET A 450 12.30 2.49 -43.04
C MET A 450 10.82 2.70 -42.76
N ASP A 451 10.12 1.69 -42.21
CA ASP A 451 8.71 1.82 -41.85
C ASP A 451 8.56 2.73 -40.62
N ILE A 452 9.42 2.53 -39.61
CA ILE A 452 9.45 3.36 -38.40
C ILE A 452 9.88 4.80 -38.74
N LEU A 453 10.88 4.97 -39.62
CA LEU A 453 11.33 6.29 -40.08
C LEU A 453 10.26 7.03 -40.88
N GLY A 454 9.55 6.33 -41.77
CA GLY A 454 8.41 6.91 -42.49
C GLY A 454 7.32 7.40 -41.54
N ARG A 455 6.99 6.60 -40.52
CA ARG A 455 6.03 6.98 -39.47
C ARG A 455 6.52 8.17 -38.63
N LEU A 456 7.80 8.23 -38.28
CA LEU A 456 8.39 9.37 -37.57
C LEU A 456 8.37 10.65 -38.42
N GLY A 457 8.73 10.55 -39.70
CA GLY A 457 8.65 11.67 -40.65
C GLY A 457 7.24 12.24 -40.74
N ASN A 458 6.23 11.36 -40.79
CA ASN A 458 4.82 11.77 -40.80
C ASN A 458 4.38 12.49 -39.52
N VAL A 459 4.92 12.13 -38.36
CA VAL A 459 4.69 12.85 -37.10
C VAL A 459 5.34 14.23 -37.13
N LEU A 460 6.59 14.33 -37.60
CA LEU A 460 7.33 15.60 -37.67
C LEU A 460 6.69 16.60 -38.63
N ILE A 461 6.11 16.15 -39.75
CA ILE A 461 5.41 17.00 -40.73
C ILE A 461 4.16 17.66 -40.11
N ARG A 462 3.60 17.10 -39.04
CA ARG A 462 2.41 17.60 -38.32
C ARG A 462 2.75 18.44 -37.10
N MET A 463 4.03 18.72 -36.90
CA MET A 463 4.46 19.59 -35.82
C MET A 463 4.16 21.04 -36.22
N HIS A 464 3.23 21.66 -35.52
CA HIS A 464 2.84 23.05 -35.74
C HIS A 464 3.51 23.94 -34.70
N TYR A 465 4.05 25.06 -35.17
CA TYR A 465 4.47 26.18 -34.33
C TYR A 465 3.30 27.15 -34.20
N VAL A 466 2.91 27.47 -32.97
CA VAL A 466 1.79 28.36 -32.68
C VAL A 466 2.31 29.55 -31.89
N GLN A 467 2.23 30.74 -32.49
CA GLN A 467 2.78 31.96 -31.89
C GLN A 467 1.83 32.58 -30.86
N GLN A 468 0.53 32.57 -31.13
CA GLN A 468 -0.53 33.05 -30.25
C GLN A 468 -1.73 32.10 -30.29
N GLU A 469 -2.59 32.14 -29.27
CA GLU A 469 -3.77 31.26 -29.16
C GLU A 469 -4.68 31.30 -30.40
N LYS A 470 -4.81 32.47 -31.04
CA LYS A 470 -5.59 32.66 -32.27
C LYS A 470 -5.05 31.89 -33.49
N ASP A 471 -3.77 31.52 -33.46
CA ASP A 471 -3.07 30.82 -34.55
C ASP A 471 -3.17 29.30 -34.39
N MET A 472 -3.92 28.83 -33.39
CA MET A 472 -4.10 27.41 -33.10
C MET A 472 -5.01 26.75 -34.15
N PRO A 473 -4.65 25.56 -34.67
CA PRO A 473 -5.46 24.85 -35.66
C PRO A 473 -6.90 24.61 -35.17
N ALA A 474 -7.86 24.69 -36.09
CA ALA A 474 -9.29 24.49 -35.80
C ALA A 474 -9.60 23.06 -35.30
N SER A 475 -8.81 22.06 -35.71
CA SER A 475 -8.85 20.67 -35.21
C SER A 475 -8.51 20.58 -33.72
N MET A 476 -7.75 21.55 -33.17
CA MET A 476 -7.19 21.50 -31.82
C MET A 476 -7.89 22.43 -30.83
N THR A 477 -8.74 23.36 -31.28
CA THR A 477 -9.43 24.33 -30.42
C THR A 477 -10.51 23.69 -29.53
N ASN A 478 -11.09 22.57 -29.95
CA ASN A 478 -12.12 21.82 -29.19
C ASN A 478 -11.55 20.79 -28.20
N SER A 479 -10.23 20.55 -28.19
CA SER A 479 -9.57 19.57 -27.31
C SER A 479 -8.86 20.20 -26.11
N TRP A 480 -9.07 21.50 -25.88
CA TRP A 480 -8.59 22.20 -24.69
C TRP A 480 -9.41 21.77 -23.45
N PRO A 481 -8.79 21.34 -22.33
CA PRO A 481 -7.36 21.41 -21.99
C PRO A 481 -6.55 20.10 -22.10
N CYS A 482 -7.09 18.97 -22.58
CA CYS A 482 -6.66 17.66 -22.07
C CYS A 482 -6.33 16.50 -23.03
N LEU A 483 -6.20 16.70 -24.36
CA LEU A 483 -5.95 15.53 -25.25
C LEU A 483 -4.75 15.62 -26.20
N THR A 484 -4.06 16.77 -26.29
CA THR A 484 -3.07 16.99 -27.37
C THR A 484 -1.66 17.24 -26.87
N PRO A 485 -0.63 16.49 -27.35
CA PRO A 485 0.76 16.72 -26.99
C PRO A 485 1.23 18.11 -27.42
N ARG A 486 1.66 18.93 -26.45
CA ARG A 486 2.11 20.32 -26.66
C ARG A 486 3.29 20.63 -25.75
N ILE A 487 4.22 21.45 -26.22
CA ILE A 487 5.38 21.92 -25.45
C ILE A 487 5.51 23.44 -25.66
N PRO A 488 5.22 24.25 -24.63
CA PRO A 488 5.53 25.68 -24.63
C PRO A 488 7.03 25.90 -24.74
N LEU A 489 7.45 26.77 -25.66
CA LEU A 489 8.87 27.06 -25.91
C LEU A 489 9.54 27.79 -24.75
N ALA A 490 8.76 28.38 -23.84
CA ALA A 490 9.28 28.93 -22.60
C ALA A 490 10.07 27.88 -21.79
N LEU A 491 9.69 26.60 -21.83
CA LEU A 491 10.37 25.52 -21.11
C LEU A 491 11.78 25.21 -21.63
N ILE A 492 12.11 25.66 -22.84
CA ILE A 492 13.45 25.53 -23.45
C ILE A 492 14.39 26.62 -22.90
N MET A 493 13.85 27.71 -22.34
CA MET A 493 14.67 28.81 -21.86
C MET A 493 15.54 28.41 -20.64
N PRO A 494 16.74 28.99 -20.50
CA PRO A 494 17.65 28.68 -19.39
C PRO A 494 17.04 28.91 -18.00
N GLU A 495 16.08 29.83 -17.88
CA GLU A 495 15.32 30.12 -16.65
C GLU A 495 14.56 28.90 -16.10
N TYR A 496 14.24 27.92 -16.95
CA TYR A 496 13.57 26.67 -16.59
C TYR A 496 14.52 25.46 -16.61
N GLY A 497 15.83 25.71 -16.60
CA GLY A 497 16.86 24.68 -16.51
C GLY A 497 17.18 23.95 -17.81
N GLY A 498 16.63 24.39 -18.95
CA GLY A 498 16.96 23.86 -20.28
C GLY A 498 16.80 22.34 -20.42
N LYS A 499 15.85 21.75 -19.67
CA LYS A 499 15.65 20.29 -19.61
C LYS A 499 14.94 19.70 -20.83
N PHE A 500 14.42 20.54 -21.73
CA PHE A 500 13.64 20.15 -22.91
C PHE A 500 14.28 20.59 -24.22
#